data_AF-A0A7X7WJT0-F1
#
_entry.id   AF-A0A7X7WJT0-F1
#
_cell.length_a   1.000
_cell.length_b   1.000
_cell.length_c   1.000
_cell.angle_alpha   90.00
_cell.angle_beta   90.00
_cell.angle_gamma   90.00
#
_symmetry.space_group_name_H-M   'P 1'
#
loop_
_entity.id
_entity.type
_entity.pdbx_description
1 polymer ?
#
loop_
_entity_poly.entity_id
_entity_poly.type
_entity_poly.pdbx_seq_one_letter_code
_entity_poly.pdbx_strand_id
1 'polypeptide(L)'
;MKKSIVGELVGKRGIVYAPINRAGVLLIFSRLLDEFEMLVEETAEDCSYIIARRRVDTGQPGSNRWERVRIALAYESLEMQPANKTDTDFDGTADLLICWQHNWPECPLETFELRSIFADVTASLNEPANQTISLNGIIPEDSGQLLKDRVTTQKRFEKAVSELDEKIKKLYPGSN
;
A
#
# COMPACT_ATOMS: atom_id res chain seq x y z
N MET A 1 3.33 -11.39 27.09
CA MET A 1 3.21 -10.71 25.77
C MET A 1 2.31 -11.54 24.87
N LYS A 2 1.38 -10.90 24.15
CA LYS A 2 0.59 -11.56 23.09
C LYS A 2 1.54 -11.89 21.93
N LYS A 3 1.41 -13.07 21.32
CA LYS A 3 2.24 -13.45 20.16
C LYS A 3 1.98 -12.48 19.01
N SER A 4 3.03 -12.04 18.34
CA SER A 4 2.93 -11.26 17.10
C SER A 4 2.74 -12.24 15.93
N ILE A 5 1.62 -12.11 15.23
CA ILE A 5 1.24 -12.97 14.09
C ILE A 5 1.21 -12.07 12.85
N VAL A 6 1.79 -12.57 11.75
CA VAL A 6 1.85 -11.90 10.44
C VAL A 6 1.32 -12.84 9.36
N GLY A 7 1.03 -12.30 8.16
CA GLY A 7 0.55 -13.08 7.02
C GLY A 7 1.65 -13.86 6.30
N GLU A 8 1.29 -14.46 5.16
CA GLU A 8 2.22 -15.17 4.29
C GLU A 8 3.35 -14.26 3.76
N LEU A 9 4.49 -14.85 3.41
CA LEU A 9 5.61 -14.10 2.86
C LEU A 9 5.27 -13.63 1.43
N VAL A 10 5.35 -12.32 1.17
CA VAL A 10 5.11 -11.72 -0.15
C VAL A 10 6.33 -11.01 -0.71
N GLY A 11 7.19 -10.43 0.15
CA GLY A 11 8.55 -10.00 -0.20
C GLY A 11 8.71 -8.95 -1.31
N LYS A 12 7.70 -8.12 -1.62
CA LYS A 12 7.69 -7.20 -2.77
C LYS A 12 7.42 -5.76 -2.35
N ARG A 13 8.02 -4.77 -3.04
CA ARG A 13 7.80 -3.32 -2.81
C ARG A 13 8.03 -2.84 -1.37
N GLY A 14 8.90 -3.53 -0.61
CA GLY A 14 9.16 -3.24 0.80
C GLY A 14 8.09 -3.78 1.77
N ILE A 15 7.13 -4.56 1.27
CA ILE A 15 6.16 -5.31 2.07
C ILE A 15 6.66 -6.75 2.18
N VAL A 16 6.96 -7.19 3.41
CA VAL A 16 7.52 -8.54 3.66
C VAL A 16 6.41 -9.57 3.81
N TYR A 17 5.33 -9.23 4.54
CA TYR A 17 4.23 -10.13 4.86
C TYR A 17 2.90 -9.60 4.31
N ALA A 18 2.04 -10.52 3.88
CA ALA A 18 0.67 -10.25 3.49
C ALA A 18 -0.11 -9.61 4.66
N PRO A 19 -1.13 -8.79 4.36
CA PRO A 19 -2.03 -8.29 5.40
C PRO A 19 -2.82 -9.46 5.99
N ILE A 20 -3.28 -9.30 7.23
CA ILE A 20 -4.16 -10.27 7.89
C ILE A 20 -5.50 -9.63 8.31
N ASN A 21 -5.70 -8.37 7.92
CA ASN A 21 -6.88 -7.57 8.22
C ASN A 21 -6.95 -6.34 7.29
N ARG A 22 -8.06 -5.61 7.40
CA ARG A 22 -8.39 -4.40 6.62
C ARG A 22 -7.37 -3.26 6.77
N ALA A 23 -6.85 -3.02 7.98
CA ALA A 23 -5.83 -2.00 8.20
C ALA A 23 -4.52 -2.31 7.46
N GLY A 24 -4.15 -3.59 7.37
CA GLY A 24 -3.02 -4.04 6.55
C GLY A 24 -3.26 -3.81 5.05
N VAL A 25 -4.50 -3.99 4.58
CA VAL A 25 -4.89 -3.67 3.19
C VAL A 25 -4.73 -2.18 2.91
N LEU A 26 -5.21 -1.31 3.81
CA LEU A 26 -5.02 0.14 3.72
C LEU A 26 -3.53 0.52 3.66
N LEU A 27 -2.69 -0.08 4.52
CA LEU A 27 -1.26 0.19 4.55
C LEU A 27 -0.60 -0.14 3.20
N ILE A 28 -0.91 -1.30 2.64
CA ILE A 28 -0.36 -1.75 1.36
C ILE A 28 -0.88 -0.88 0.22
N PHE A 29 -2.19 -0.61 0.17
CA PHE A 29 -2.76 0.27 -0.84
C PHE A 29 -2.14 1.68 -0.79
N SER A 30 -2.00 2.24 0.40
CA SER A 30 -1.35 3.55 0.61
C SER A 30 0.07 3.60 0.08
N ARG A 31 0.80 2.47 0.08
CA ARG A 31 2.15 2.38 -0.48
C ARG A 31 2.17 2.44 -2.01
N LEU A 32 1.05 2.15 -2.66
CA LEU A 32 0.88 2.04 -4.10
C LEU A 32 0.13 3.23 -4.73
N LEU A 33 -0.18 4.29 -3.96
CA LEU A 33 -0.98 5.42 -4.44
C LEU A 33 -0.41 6.08 -5.71
N ASP A 34 0.91 6.19 -5.81
CA ASP A 34 1.57 6.73 -7.01
C ASP A 34 1.36 5.82 -8.23
N GLU A 35 1.30 4.49 -8.04
CA GLU A 35 1.04 3.53 -9.12
C GLU A 35 -0.43 3.59 -9.59
N PHE A 36 -1.34 4.02 -8.71
CA PHE A 36 -2.76 4.21 -9.03
C PHE A 36 -3.13 5.63 -9.48
N GLU A 37 -2.17 6.57 -9.46
CA GLU A 37 -2.41 8.00 -9.66
C GLU A 37 -3.58 8.50 -8.79
N MET A 38 -3.57 8.11 -7.51
CA MET A 38 -4.60 8.46 -6.53
C MET A 38 -4.05 9.29 -5.38
N LEU A 39 -4.89 10.20 -4.85
CA LEU A 39 -4.60 11.01 -3.67
C LEU A 39 -5.66 10.76 -2.60
N VAL A 40 -5.26 10.33 -1.40
CA VAL A 40 -6.20 10.09 -0.30
C VAL A 40 -6.52 11.42 0.41
N GLU A 41 -7.80 11.73 0.56
CA GLU A 41 -8.31 12.92 1.25
C GLU A 41 -8.82 12.59 2.67
N GLU A 42 -9.43 11.42 2.86
CA GLU A 42 -10.06 11.00 4.11
C GLU A 42 -9.92 9.48 4.31
N THR A 43 -9.85 9.05 5.56
CA THR A 43 -9.90 7.63 5.94
C THR A 43 -10.88 7.45 7.09
N ALA A 44 -11.74 6.45 6.99
CA ALA A 44 -12.66 6.08 8.08
C ALA A 44 -11.87 5.59 9.31
N GLU A 45 -12.38 5.88 10.51
CA GLU A 45 -11.73 5.50 11.78
C GLU A 45 -11.48 3.98 11.89
N ASP A 46 -12.40 3.17 11.35
CA ASP A 46 -12.34 1.71 11.34
C ASP A 46 -11.66 1.12 10.09
N CYS A 47 -11.10 1.97 9.23
CA CYS A 47 -10.53 1.59 7.93
C CYS A 47 -11.54 0.91 6.97
N SER A 48 -12.86 1.10 7.13
CA SER A 48 -13.89 0.55 6.22
C SER A 48 -13.87 1.18 4.83
N TYR A 49 -13.55 2.47 4.75
CA TYR A 49 -13.46 3.19 3.48
C TYR A 49 -12.41 4.31 3.53
N ILE A 50 -12.07 4.79 2.35
CA ILE A 50 -11.35 6.06 2.15
C ILE A 50 -12.08 6.93 1.12
N ILE A 51 -11.85 8.24 1.20
CA ILE A 51 -12.18 9.17 0.12
C ILE A 51 -10.86 9.54 -0.56
N ALA A 52 -10.83 9.41 -1.88
CA ALA A 52 -9.67 9.75 -2.68
C ALA A 52 -10.04 10.58 -3.91
N ARG A 53 -9.01 11.13 -4.56
CA ARG A 53 -9.06 11.66 -5.91
C ARG A 53 -8.33 10.72 -6.84
N ARG A 54 -8.97 10.24 -7.90
CA ARG A 54 -8.29 9.50 -8.97
C ARG A 54 -8.12 10.38 -10.20
N ARG A 55 -6.96 10.29 -10.84
CA ARG A 55 -6.69 11.00 -12.09
C ARG A 55 -7.60 10.43 -13.18
N VAL A 56 -8.20 11.31 -13.98
CA VAL A 56 -9.02 10.93 -15.14
C VAL A 56 -8.26 11.32 -16.40
N ASP A 57 -7.92 10.34 -17.23
CA ASP A 57 -7.36 10.62 -18.56
C ASP A 57 -8.49 11.12 -19.47
N THR A 58 -8.34 12.35 -19.95
CA THR A 58 -9.29 12.96 -20.90
C THR A 58 -8.79 12.94 -22.34
N GLY A 59 -7.68 12.25 -22.62
CA GLY A 59 -7.06 12.17 -23.95
C GLY A 59 -6.52 13.51 -24.49
N GLN A 60 -6.53 14.56 -23.66
CA GLN A 60 -6.02 15.89 -24.00
C GLN A 60 -4.67 16.11 -23.32
N PRO A 61 -3.60 16.42 -24.07
CA PRO A 61 -2.29 16.70 -23.48
C PRO A 61 -2.36 17.87 -22.50
N GLY A 62 -1.87 17.68 -21.28
CA GLY A 62 -1.76 18.73 -20.26
C GLY A 62 -3.00 18.98 -19.40
N SER A 63 -4.12 18.27 -19.61
CA SER A 63 -5.27 18.34 -18.70
C SER A 63 -5.13 17.34 -17.56
N ASN A 64 -4.91 17.84 -16.34
CA ASN A 64 -5.00 17.03 -15.12
C ASN A 64 -6.39 17.17 -14.52
N ARG A 65 -7.30 16.25 -14.86
CA ARG A 65 -8.61 16.17 -14.21
C ARG A 65 -8.57 15.11 -13.12
N TRP A 66 -9.32 15.38 -12.06
CA TRP A 66 -9.41 14.54 -10.88
C TRP A 66 -10.88 14.38 -10.51
N GLU A 67 -11.30 13.15 -10.25
CA GLU A 67 -12.64 12.88 -9.74
C GLU A 67 -12.56 12.33 -8.32
N ARG A 68 -13.58 12.65 -7.51
CA ARG A 68 -13.71 12.12 -6.16
C ARG A 68 -14.24 10.69 -6.24
N VAL A 69 -13.59 9.78 -5.54
CA VAL A 69 -13.97 8.36 -5.46
C VAL A 69 -14.04 7.96 -3.99
N ARG A 70 -15.12 7.27 -3.60
CA ARG A 70 -15.25 6.60 -2.31
C ARG A 70 -14.87 5.14 -2.49
N ILE A 71 -13.84 4.70 -1.79
CA ILE A 71 -13.26 3.37 -1.96
C ILE A 71 -13.54 2.56 -0.69
N ALA A 72 -14.27 1.46 -0.81
CA ALA A 72 -14.43 0.48 0.26
C ALA A 72 -13.17 -0.38 0.37
N LEU A 73 -12.82 -0.77 1.60
CA LEU A 73 -11.67 -1.62 1.89
C LEU A 73 -12.13 -2.91 2.56
N ALA A 74 -11.60 -4.04 2.10
CA ALA A 74 -11.87 -5.34 2.72
C ALA A 74 -10.62 -6.21 2.73
N TYR A 75 -10.52 -7.17 3.65
CA TYR A 75 -9.50 -8.20 3.50
C TYR A 75 -9.93 -9.19 2.41
N GLU A 76 -11.11 -9.77 2.55
CA GLU A 76 -11.79 -10.54 1.51
C GLU A 76 -13.02 -9.79 0.95
N SER A 77 -13.24 -9.82 -0.36
CA SER A 77 -14.41 -9.13 -0.94
C SER A 77 -15.76 -9.68 -0.46
N LEU A 78 -15.84 -10.95 -0.04
CA LEU A 78 -17.06 -11.54 0.54
C LEU A 78 -17.51 -10.86 1.84
N GLU A 79 -16.61 -10.16 2.55
CA GLU A 79 -16.97 -9.34 3.72
C GLU A 79 -17.97 -8.22 3.34
N MET A 80 -18.03 -7.84 2.07
CA MET A 80 -18.94 -6.81 1.55
C MET A 80 -20.30 -7.34 1.10
N GLN A 81 -20.46 -8.67 1.02
CA GLN A 81 -21.71 -9.27 0.59
C GLN A 81 -22.80 -9.02 1.65
N PRO A 82 -24.01 -8.55 1.27
CA PRO A 82 -25.09 -8.25 2.22
C PRO A 82 -25.40 -9.34 3.25
N ALA A 83 -25.26 -10.61 2.87
CA ALA A 83 -25.49 -11.75 3.75
C ALA A 83 -24.45 -11.90 4.88
N ASN A 84 -23.25 -11.34 4.71
CA ASN A 84 -22.13 -11.44 5.65
C ASN A 84 -21.89 -10.14 6.43
N LYS A 85 -22.71 -9.10 6.21
CA LYS A 85 -22.49 -7.79 6.81
C LYS A 85 -22.83 -7.78 8.29
N THR A 86 -21.97 -7.15 9.07
CA THR A 86 -22.39 -6.44 10.27
C THR A 86 -22.84 -5.03 9.88
N ASP A 87 -23.77 -4.41 10.64
CA ASP A 87 -24.45 -3.14 10.31
C ASP A 87 -23.52 -1.94 9.96
N THR A 88 -22.21 -2.09 10.09
CA THR A 88 -21.18 -1.04 9.95
C THR A 88 -20.34 -1.10 8.66
N ASP A 89 -20.41 -2.16 7.85
CA ASP A 89 -19.33 -2.42 6.86
C ASP A 89 -19.55 -1.85 5.45
N PHE A 90 -20.80 -1.67 4.99
CA PHE A 90 -21.05 -1.19 3.63
C PHE A 90 -22.46 -0.63 3.44
N ASP A 91 -22.54 0.70 3.33
CA ASP A 91 -23.76 1.48 3.12
C ASP A 91 -24.25 1.52 1.64
N GLY A 92 -23.52 0.90 0.72
CA GLY A 92 -23.86 0.92 -0.71
C GLY A 92 -23.39 2.16 -1.47
N THR A 93 -22.61 3.05 -0.83
CA THR A 93 -22.20 4.33 -1.42
C THR A 93 -20.80 4.35 -2.00
N ALA A 94 -20.06 3.24 -1.92
CA ALA A 94 -18.72 3.14 -2.48
C ALA A 94 -18.77 3.01 -4.01
N ASP A 95 -17.81 3.64 -4.67
CA ASP A 95 -17.62 3.61 -6.12
C ASP A 95 -16.68 2.47 -6.54
N LEU A 96 -15.74 2.09 -5.66
CA LEU A 96 -14.68 1.10 -5.90
C LEU A 96 -14.48 0.24 -4.64
N LEU A 97 -14.12 -1.02 -4.82
CA LEU A 97 -13.64 -1.92 -3.76
C LEU A 97 -12.16 -2.21 -3.95
N ILE A 98 -11.36 -2.04 -2.90
CA ILE A 98 -9.99 -2.55 -2.83
C ILE A 98 -9.93 -3.64 -1.78
N CYS A 99 -9.49 -4.83 -2.19
CA CYS A 99 -9.36 -5.97 -1.28
C CYS A 99 -8.00 -6.65 -1.40
N TRP A 100 -7.60 -7.39 -0.36
CA TRP A 100 -6.47 -8.30 -0.49
C TRP A 100 -6.81 -9.43 -1.44
N GLN A 101 -7.91 -10.14 -1.20
CA GLN A 101 -8.35 -11.29 -2.00
C GLN A 101 -9.77 -11.09 -2.52
N HIS A 102 -9.97 -11.25 -3.83
CA HIS A 102 -11.28 -11.21 -4.44
C HIS A 102 -11.88 -12.63 -4.52
N ASN A 103 -12.92 -12.87 -3.72
CA ASN A 103 -13.63 -14.14 -3.61
C ASN A 103 -15.16 -14.00 -3.73
N TRP A 104 -15.65 -12.83 -4.20
CA TRP A 104 -17.07 -12.56 -4.45
C TRP A 104 -17.30 -12.27 -5.94
N PRO A 105 -17.55 -13.29 -6.77
CA PRO A 105 -17.66 -13.14 -8.23
C PRO A 105 -18.82 -12.23 -8.68
N GLU A 106 -19.91 -12.18 -7.92
CA GLU A 106 -21.09 -11.36 -8.19
C GLU A 106 -21.01 -9.98 -7.55
N CYS A 107 -19.81 -9.50 -7.19
CA CYS A 107 -19.63 -8.18 -6.60
C CYS A 107 -20.09 -7.09 -7.57
N PRO A 108 -21.02 -6.20 -7.17
CA PRO A 108 -21.54 -5.16 -8.05
C PRO A 108 -20.58 -3.97 -8.23
N LEU A 109 -19.50 -3.90 -7.43
CA LEU A 109 -18.52 -2.83 -7.49
C LEU A 109 -17.37 -3.18 -8.43
N GLU A 110 -16.84 -2.15 -9.08
CA GLU A 110 -15.48 -2.22 -9.63
C GLU A 110 -14.54 -2.65 -8.49
N THR A 111 -13.79 -3.74 -8.70
CA THR A 111 -12.97 -4.34 -7.64
C THR A 111 -11.53 -4.46 -8.07
N PHE A 112 -10.62 -4.07 -7.19
CA PHE A 112 -9.20 -4.13 -7.39
C PHE A 112 -8.54 -5.02 -6.34
N GLU A 113 -8.02 -6.17 -6.79
CA GLU A 113 -7.38 -7.16 -5.93
C GLU A 113 -5.87 -6.89 -5.79
N LEU A 114 -5.44 -6.55 -4.57
CA LEU A 114 -4.03 -6.29 -4.28
C LEU A 114 -3.16 -7.56 -4.34
N ARG A 115 -3.66 -8.72 -3.91
CA ARG A 115 -2.85 -9.95 -3.86
C ARG A 115 -2.25 -10.30 -5.22
N SER A 116 -2.99 -10.09 -6.30
CA SER A 116 -2.52 -10.29 -7.68
C SER A 116 -1.24 -9.50 -8.04
N ILE A 117 -1.00 -8.34 -7.42
CA ILE A 117 0.18 -7.50 -7.65
C ILE A 117 1.42 -8.07 -6.97
N PHE A 118 1.20 -8.82 -5.89
CA PHE A 118 2.22 -9.46 -5.06
C PHE A 118 2.39 -10.95 -5.39
N ALA A 119 1.45 -11.56 -6.11
CA ALA A 119 1.63 -12.86 -6.70
C ALA A 119 2.81 -12.79 -7.69
N ASP A 120 3.87 -13.53 -7.40
CA ASP A 120 4.93 -13.72 -8.38
C ASP A 120 4.41 -14.55 -9.55
N VAL A 121 5.00 -14.28 -10.72
CA VAL A 121 4.98 -15.07 -11.96
C VAL A 121 5.57 -16.47 -11.70
N THR A 122 4.95 -17.21 -10.78
CA THR A 122 5.30 -18.58 -10.40
C THR A 122 4.98 -19.58 -11.50
N ALA A 123 4.46 -19.12 -12.65
CA ALA A 123 4.44 -19.87 -13.89
C ALA A 123 5.80 -19.91 -14.62
N SER A 124 6.73 -18.98 -14.32
CA SER A 124 8.01 -18.87 -15.04
C SER A 124 9.20 -19.59 -14.39
N LEU A 125 8.99 -20.25 -13.24
CA LEU A 125 10.05 -21.00 -12.54
C LEU A 125 10.02 -22.51 -12.81
N ASN A 126 9.13 -23.00 -13.69
CA ASN A 126 9.00 -24.41 -14.06
C ASN A 126 9.48 -24.76 -15.48
N GLU A 127 10.12 -23.83 -16.21
CA GLU A 127 10.74 -24.11 -17.50
C GLU A 127 12.28 -24.19 -17.35
N PRO A 128 12.95 -25.24 -17.86
CA PRO A 128 14.39 -25.36 -17.76
C PRO A 128 15.08 -24.32 -18.65
N ALA A 129 15.80 -23.41 -17.99
CA ALA A 129 16.89 -22.56 -18.48
C ALA A 129 17.13 -22.52 -20.00
N ASN A 130 16.47 -21.58 -20.71
CA ASN A 130 17.14 -20.79 -21.76
C ASN A 130 16.34 -19.56 -22.19
N GLN A 131 16.37 -18.49 -21.38
CA GLN A 131 16.38 -17.10 -21.84
C GLN A 131 16.55 -16.20 -20.63
N THR A 132 17.73 -15.62 -20.49
CA THR A 132 18.06 -14.66 -19.45
C THR A 132 17.27 -13.38 -19.69
N ILE A 133 16.06 -13.27 -19.13
CA ILE A 133 15.44 -11.97 -18.91
C ILE A 133 16.22 -11.36 -17.74
N SER A 134 17.10 -10.42 -18.06
CA SER A 134 17.89 -9.69 -17.07
C SER A 134 16.95 -9.00 -16.09
N LEU A 135 17.23 -9.16 -14.79
CA LEU A 135 16.57 -8.48 -13.66
C LEU A 135 16.50 -6.95 -13.82
N ASN A 136 17.28 -6.37 -14.74
CA ASN A 136 17.27 -4.95 -15.06
C ASN A 136 16.00 -4.46 -15.80
N GLY A 137 15.14 -5.35 -16.30
CA GLY A 137 13.93 -4.98 -17.07
C GLY A 137 12.64 -4.82 -16.26
N ILE A 138 12.63 -5.21 -14.96
CA ILE A 138 11.42 -5.27 -14.13
C ILE A 138 11.43 -4.21 -13.02
N ILE A 139 12.61 -3.69 -12.67
CA ILE A 139 12.81 -2.64 -11.67
C ILE A 139 13.22 -1.38 -12.44
N PRO A 140 12.46 -0.27 -12.40
CA PRO A 140 12.98 1.01 -12.86
C PRO A 140 14.28 1.26 -12.11
N GLU A 141 15.39 1.46 -12.84
CA GLU A 141 16.78 1.46 -12.35
C GLU A 141 17.02 2.36 -11.10
N ASP A 142 16.10 3.26 -10.79
CA ASP A 142 16.19 4.24 -9.71
C ASP A 142 15.69 3.75 -8.33
N SER A 143 15.00 2.61 -8.24
CA SER A 143 14.46 2.15 -6.94
C SER A 143 15.57 1.80 -5.93
N GLY A 144 16.69 1.26 -6.41
CA GLY A 144 17.86 0.96 -5.57
C GLY A 144 18.61 2.20 -5.12
N GLN A 145 18.66 3.24 -5.98
CA GLN A 145 19.29 4.51 -5.64
C GLN A 145 18.42 5.31 -4.66
N LEU A 146 17.11 5.37 -4.87
CA LEU A 146 16.15 5.98 -3.94
C LEU A 146 16.20 5.36 -2.54
N LEU A 147 16.34 4.03 -2.43
CA LEU A 147 16.50 3.36 -1.14
C LEU A 147 17.85 3.69 -0.47
N LYS A 148 18.95 3.74 -1.24
CA LYS A 148 20.27 4.16 -0.73
C LYS A 148 20.28 5.62 -0.30
N ASP A 149 19.60 6.50 -1.02
CA ASP A 149 19.47 7.93 -0.71
C ASP A 149 18.63 8.14 0.55
N ARG A 150 17.55 7.36 0.73
CA ARG A 150 16.77 7.34 1.98
C ARG A 150 17.60 6.89 3.17
N VAL A 151 18.37 5.80 3.05
CA VAL A 151 19.26 5.33 4.12
C VAL A 151 20.32 6.38 4.45
N THR A 152 20.87 7.05 3.44
CA THR A 152 21.87 8.11 3.63
C THR A 152 21.26 9.34 4.32
N THR A 153 20.04 9.72 3.92
CA THR A 153 19.29 10.83 4.53
C THR A 153 18.94 10.53 5.98
N GLN A 154 18.48 9.31 6.27
CA GLN A 154 18.18 8.85 7.63
C GLN A 154 19.42 8.91 8.54
N LYS A 155 20.58 8.44 8.08
CA LYS A 155 21.84 8.53 8.83
C LYS A 155 22.26 9.97 9.10
N ARG A 156 22.03 10.89 8.15
CA ARG A 156 22.31 12.33 8.35
C ARG A 156 21.38 12.94 9.39
N PHE A 157 20.10 12.57 9.36
CA PHE A 157 19.12 13.01 10.36
C PHE A 157 19.49 12.51 11.77
N GLU A 158 19.79 11.22 11.93
CA GLU A 158 20.22 10.63 13.20
C GLU A 158 21.47 11.30 13.76
N LYS A 159 22.45 11.61 12.89
CA LYS A 159 23.65 12.35 13.28
C LYS A 159 23.31 13.77 13.75
N ALA A 160 22.45 14.49 13.02
CA ALA A 160 22.04 15.84 13.39
C ALA A 160 21.28 15.87 14.72
N VAL A 161 20.40 14.89 14.96
CA VAL A 161 19.69 14.72 16.24
C VAL A 161 20.69 14.48 17.37
N SER A 162 21.64 13.56 17.20
CA SER A 162 22.66 13.27 18.21
C SER A 162 23.55 14.48 18.51
N GLU A 163 23.93 15.27 17.51
CA GLU A 163 24.69 16.51 17.70
C GLU A 163 23.87 17.58 18.43
N LEU A 164 22.56 17.64 18.18
CA LEU A 164 21.65 18.55 18.86
C LEU A 164 21.49 18.16 20.33
N ASP A 165 21.30 16.88 20.62
CA ASP A 165 21.19 16.33 21.97
C ASP A 165 22.46 16.62 22.79
N GLU A 166 23.65 16.45 22.20
CA GLU A 166 24.90 16.77 22.86
C GLU A 166 25.08 18.27 23.12
N LYS A 167 24.56 19.13 22.24
CA LYS A 167 24.53 20.58 22.49
C LYS A 167 23.54 20.94 23.60
N ILE A 168 22.37 20.33 23.63
CA ILE A 168 21.36 20.54 24.67
C ILE A 168 21.90 20.12 26.04
N LYS A 169 22.54 18.94 26.13
CA LYS A 169 23.18 18.47 27.38
C LYS A 169 24.27 19.41 27.88
N LYS A 170 25.02 20.05 26.98
CA LYS A 170 26.06 21.05 27.34
C LYS A 170 25.45 22.36 27.82
N LEU A 171 24.29 22.75 27.29
CA LEU A 171 23.58 23.96 27.70
C LEU A 171 22.79 23.77 29.00
N TYR A 172 22.35 22.53 29.29
CA TYR A 172 21.60 22.16 30.48
C TYR A 172 22.20 20.93 31.18
N PRO A 173 23.37 21.05 31.82
CA PRO A 173 24.03 19.95 32.52
C PRO A 173 23.28 19.63 33.84
N GLY A 174 22.13 18.95 33.75
CA GLY A 174 21.35 18.55 34.93
C GLY A 174 19.89 18.16 34.68
N SER A 175 19.39 18.24 33.45
CA SER A 175 18.03 17.80 33.11
C SER A 175 18.02 16.30 32.78
N ASN A 176 17.83 15.47 33.80
CA ASN A 176 17.33 14.10 33.62
C ASN A 176 15.80 14.12 33.50
#